data_AF-A0A6N1VHF8-F1
#
_entry.id   AF-A0A6N1VHF8-F1
#
_cell.length_a   1.000
_cell.length_b   1.000
_cell.length_c   1.000
_cell.angle_alpha   90.00
_cell.angle_beta   90.00
_cell.angle_gamma   90.00
#
_symmetry.space_group_name_H-M   'P 1'
#
loop_
_entity.id
_entity.type
_entity.pdbx_description
1 polymer ?
#
loop_
_entity_poly.entity_id
_entity_poly.type
_entity_poly.pdbx_seq_one_letter_code
_entity_poly.pdbx_strand_id
1 'polypeptide(L)'
;MKLADWKTSRRLTWARLAELLELDGAHAGSTLRRIALGRHGADAGLIARVEALTGGAVAAADFHRARMDHIADTAPRSLPDAALLARLRERGASLPVHEEITP
;
A
#
# COMPACT_ATOMS: atom_id res chain seq x y z
N MET A 1 2.20 -14.42 3.21
CA MET A 1 3.59 -13.89 3.36
C MET A 1 3.69 -12.62 2.52
N LYS A 2 4.39 -11.55 2.94
CA LYS A 2 4.47 -10.34 2.09
C LYS A 2 5.38 -10.57 0.88
N LEU A 3 5.08 -9.91 -0.23
CA LEU A 3 5.89 -10.01 -1.47
C LEU A 3 7.35 -9.61 -1.26
N ALA A 4 7.62 -8.63 -0.40
CA ALA A 4 8.98 -8.20 -0.06
C ALA A 4 9.80 -9.31 0.62
N ASP A 5 9.17 -10.10 1.48
CA ASP A 5 9.80 -11.21 2.20
C ASP A 5 10.08 -12.36 1.23
N TRP A 6 9.09 -12.71 0.40
CA TRP A 6 9.25 -13.72 -0.65
C TRP A 6 10.37 -13.36 -1.64
N LYS A 7 10.42 -12.10 -2.10
CA LYS A 7 11.50 -11.60 -2.96
C LYS A 7 12.87 -11.79 -2.29
N THR A 8 12.95 -11.55 -0.98
CA THR A 8 14.19 -11.64 -0.21
C THR A 8 14.62 -13.10 -0.02
N SER A 9 13.69 -14.00 0.27
CA SER A 9 13.99 -15.45 0.37
C SER A 9 14.48 -16.04 -0.96
N ARG A 10 14.02 -15.49 -2.09
CA ARG A 10 14.47 -15.85 -3.45
C ARG A 10 15.70 -15.08 -3.92
N ARG A 11 16.28 -14.19 -3.11
CA ARG A 11 17.43 -13.32 -3.45
C ARG A 11 17.21 -12.51 -4.74
N LEU A 12 15.97 -12.12 -5.02
CA LEU A 12 15.62 -11.34 -6.21
C LEU A 12 15.76 -9.85 -5.95
N THR A 13 16.11 -9.08 -6.98
CA THR A 13 15.97 -7.62 -6.97
C THR A 13 14.55 -7.23 -7.39
N TRP A 14 14.14 -5.99 -7.10
CA TRP A 14 12.84 -5.49 -7.55
C TRP A 14 12.73 -5.37 -9.07
N ALA A 15 13.84 -5.03 -9.75
CA ALA A 15 13.91 -5.00 -11.20
C ALA A 15 13.71 -6.41 -11.78
N ARG A 16 14.45 -7.40 -11.26
CA ARG A 16 14.32 -8.79 -11.71
C ARG A 16 12.92 -9.35 -11.46
N LEU A 17 12.30 -9.01 -10.32
CA LEU A 17 10.94 -9.44 -10.03
C LEU A 17 9.92 -8.78 -10.98
N ALA A 18 10.10 -7.51 -11.34
CA ALA A 18 9.24 -6.84 -12.31
C ALA A 18 9.35 -7.46 -13.71
N GLU A 19 10.55 -7.86 -14.14
CA GLU A 19 10.75 -8.61 -15.38
C GLU A 19 10.02 -9.96 -15.36
N LEU A 20 10.12 -10.72 -14.26
CA LEU A 20 9.43 -12.01 -14.11
C LEU A 20 7.90 -11.89 -14.11
N LEU A 21 7.38 -10.71 -13.76
CA LEU A 21 5.96 -10.40 -13.76
C LEU A 21 5.51 -9.72 -15.06
N GLU A 22 6.41 -9.56 -16.03
CA GLU A 22 6.15 -8.91 -17.31
C GLU A 22 5.53 -7.51 -17.10
N LEU A 23 6.16 -6.72 -16.21
CA LEU A 23 5.77 -5.35 -15.96
C LEU A 23 6.56 -4.40 -16.86
N ASP A 24 5.83 -3.72 -17.74
CA ASP A 24 6.41 -2.72 -18.63
C ASP A 24 6.63 -1.37 -17.91
N GLY A 25 7.63 -0.63 -18.40
CA GLY A 25 7.88 0.76 -18.03
C GLY A 25 9.24 1.03 -17.40
N ALA A 26 9.74 2.26 -17.58
CA ALA A 26 11.08 2.68 -17.17
C ALA A 26 11.38 2.49 -15.67
N HIS A 27 10.35 2.40 -14.82
CA HIS A 27 10.48 2.30 -13.37
C HIS A 27 9.66 1.15 -12.76
N ALA A 28 9.44 0.08 -13.52
CA ALA A 28 8.61 -1.07 -13.12
C ALA A 28 9.02 -1.64 -11.74
N GLY A 29 10.32 -1.82 -11.49
CA GLY A 29 10.81 -2.30 -10.18
C GLY A 29 10.51 -1.36 -9.01
N SER A 30 10.59 -0.04 -9.22
CA SER A 30 10.27 0.96 -8.19
C SER A 30 8.77 1.00 -7.90
N THR A 31 7.95 0.93 -8.95
CA THR A 31 6.49 0.82 -8.83
C THR A 31 6.10 -0.43 -8.08
N LEU A 32 6.65 -1.59 -8.46
CA LEU A 32 6.40 -2.85 -7.77
C LEU A 32 6.80 -2.80 -6.30
N ARG A 33 7.96 -2.21 -5.98
CA ARG A 33 8.39 -2.01 -4.58
C ARG A 33 7.35 -1.19 -3.80
N ARG A 34 6.85 -0.10 -4.37
CA ARG A 34 5.86 0.76 -3.70
C ARG A 34 4.54 0.02 -3.46
N ILE A 35 4.10 -0.80 -4.42
CA ILE A 35 2.92 -1.66 -4.28
C ILE A 35 3.14 -2.71 -3.19
N ALA A 36 4.28 -3.40 -3.21
CA ALA A 36 4.63 -4.43 -2.22
C ALA A 36 4.72 -3.89 -0.78
N LEU A 37 5.05 -2.60 -0.64
CA LEU A 37 5.09 -1.89 0.64
C LEU A 37 3.75 -1.23 1.01
N GLY A 38 2.67 -1.48 0.27
CA GLY A 38 1.35 -0.95 0.55
C GLY A 38 1.17 0.55 0.24
N ARG A 39 2.15 1.20 -0.39
CA ARG A 39 2.07 2.64 -0.72
C ARG A 39 1.10 2.92 -1.87
N HIS A 40 1.00 1.98 -2.80
CA HIS A 40 0.05 2.01 -3.91
C HIS A 40 -0.78 0.72 -3.91
N GLY A 41 -1.99 0.79 -4.47
CA GLY A 41 -2.81 -0.40 -4.70
C GLY A 41 -2.22 -1.31 -5.77
N ALA A 42 -2.43 -2.61 -5.62
CA ALA A 42 -2.19 -3.60 -6.67
C ALA A 42 -3.50 -3.83 -7.43
N ASP A 43 -3.44 -3.86 -8.76
CA ASP A 43 -4.57 -4.29 -9.57
C ASP A 43 -4.72 -5.82 -9.55
N ALA A 44 -5.90 -6.31 -9.92
CA ALA A 44 -6.21 -7.74 -9.90
C ALA A 44 -5.30 -8.56 -10.84
N GLY A 45 -4.87 -7.99 -11.97
CA GLY A 45 -3.99 -8.67 -12.92
C GLY A 45 -2.57 -8.85 -12.39
N LEU A 46 -2.03 -7.85 -11.70
CA LEU A 46 -0.77 -7.96 -10.98
C LEU A 46 -0.85 -9.01 -9.86
N ILE A 47 -1.94 -9.00 -9.08
CA ILE A 47 -2.15 -9.97 -7.99
C ILE A 47 -2.15 -11.39 -8.55
N ALA A 48 -2.91 -11.65 -9.62
CA ALA A 48 -2.98 -12.97 -10.24
C ALA A 48 -1.60 -13.44 -10.75
N ARG A 49 -0.82 -12.57 -11.39
CA ARG A 49 0.54 -12.89 -11.85
C ARG A 49 1.49 -13.20 -10.70
N VAL A 50 1.42 -12.45 -9.60
CA VAL A 50 2.22 -12.69 -8.40
C VAL A 50 1.82 -14.02 -7.75
N GLU A 51 0.53 -14.29 -7.62
CA GLU A 51 0.04 -15.53 -7.01
C GLU A 51 0.49 -16.75 -7.83
N ALA A 52 0.40 -16.68 -9.17
CA ALA A 52 0.93 -17.70 -10.07
C ALA A 52 2.45 -17.88 -9.94
N LEU A 53 3.22 -16.79 -9.98
CA LEU A 53 4.69 -16.82 -9.87
C LEU A 53 5.17 -17.41 -8.53
N THR A 54 4.43 -17.12 -7.45
CA THR A 54 4.80 -17.54 -6.10
C THR A 54 4.21 -18.90 -5.69
N GLY A 55 3.37 -19.52 -6.53
CA GLY A 55 2.66 -20.76 -6.21
C GLY A 55 1.69 -20.59 -5.04
N GLY A 56 1.04 -19.43 -4.92
CA GLY A 56 0.12 -19.10 -3.83
C GLY A 56 0.78 -18.66 -2.53
N ALA A 57 2.12 -18.56 -2.46
CA ALA A 57 2.80 -18.13 -1.23
C ALA A 57 2.53 -16.65 -0.89
N VAL A 58 2.24 -15.83 -1.91
CA VAL A 58 1.78 -14.45 -1.77
C VAL A 58 0.41 -14.34 -2.44
N ALA A 59 -0.62 -14.01 -1.66
CA ALA A 59 -2.00 -13.91 -2.13
C ALA A 59 -2.55 -12.48 -2.00
N ALA A 60 -3.75 -12.24 -2.54
CA ALA A 60 -4.44 -10.94 -2.44
C ALA A 60 -4.50 -10.37 -1.01
N ALA A 61 -4.74 -11.24 -0.02
CA ALA A 61 -4.81 -10.85 1.39
C ALA A 61 -3.48 -10.27 1.92
N ASP A 62 -2.33 -10.69 1.37
CA ASP A 62 -1.02 -10.17 1.76
C ASP A 62 -0.80 -8.74 1.26
N PHE A 63 -1.32 -8.39 0.07
CA PHE A 63 -1.30 -7.01 -0.43
C PHE A 63 -2.19 -6.11 0.41
N HIS A 64 -3.38 -6.58 0.78
CA HIS A 64 -4.26 -5.84 1.69
C HIS A 64 -3.59 -5.62 3.05
N ARG A 65 -2.96 -6.65 3.62
CA ARG A 65 -2.21 -6.53 4.88
C ARG A 65 -1.08 -5.51 4.77
N ALA A 66 -0.28 -5.57 3.70
CA ALA A 66 0.78 -4.58 3.48
C ALA A 66 0.23 -3.14 3.37
N ARG A 67 -0.95 -2.96 2.77
CA ARG A 67 -1.64 -1.67 2.73
C ARG A 67 -2.08 -1.20 4.11
N MET A 68 -2.69 -2.09 4.91
CA MET A 68 -3.10 -1.75 6.28
C MET A 68 -1.90 -1.40 7.16
N ASP A 69 -0.81 -2.15 7.05
CA ASP A 69 0.43 -1.85 7.77
C ASP A 69 0.98 -0.46 7.39
N HIS A 70 0.95 -0.13 6.09
CA HIS A 70 1.37 1.19 5.63
C HIS A 70 0.48 2.31 6.18
N ILE A 71 -0.83 2.11 6.18
CA ILE A 71 -1.78 3.08 6.75
C ILE A 71 -1.54 3.24 8.25
N ALA A 72 -1.35 2.16 8.99
CA ALA A 72 -1.08 2.23 10.42
C ALA A 72 0.24 2.98 10.73
N ASP A 73 1.29 2.75 9.94
CA ASP A 73 2.59 3.42 10.10
C ASP A 73 2.56 4.91 9.72
N THR A 74 1.72 5.27 8.74
CA THR A 74 1.62 6.64 8.21
C THR A 74 0.45 7.44 8.75
N ALA A 75 -0.45 6.80 9.51
CA ALA A 75 -1.57 7.45 10.12
C ALA A 75 -1.06 8.63 10.96
N PRO A 76 -1.69 9.81 10.85
CA PRO A 76 -1.34 10.95 11.68
C PRO A 76 -1.45 10.53 13.15
N ARG A 77 -0.32 10.50 13.86
CA ARG A 77 -0.21 9.96 15.23
C ARG A 77 -0.88 10.82 16.30
N SER A 78 -1.65 11.81 15.89
CA SER A 78 -2.38 12.70 16.78
C SER A 78 -3.66 13.12 16.06
N LEU A 79 -4.81 12.88 16.71
CA LEU A 79 -6.01 13.66 16.45
C LEU A 79 -5.62 15.16 16.50
N PRO A 80 -6.28 16.03 15.72
CA PRO A 80 -5.97 17.45 15.72
C PRO A 80 -5.91 17.96 17.17
N ASP A 81 -4.78 18.57 17.54
CA ASP A 81 -4.56 19.16 18.86
C ASP A 81 -5.77 20.07 19.19
N ALA A 82 -6.18 20.11 20.46
CA ALA A 82 -7.32 20.90 20.92
C ALA A 82 -7.22 22.36 20.45
N ALA A 83 -5.99 22.88 20.30
CA ALA A 83 -5.71 24.19 19.73
C ALA A 83 -6.10 24.33 18.23
N LEU A 84 -5.90 23.29 17.41
CA LEU A 84 -6.33 23.26 16.02
C LEU A 84 -7.87 23.18 15.92
N LEU A 85 -8.50 22.37 16.79
CA LEU A 85 -9.96 22.29 16.87
C LEU A 85 -10.61 23.61 17.31
N ALA A 86 -10.00 24.32 18.27
CA ALA A 86 -10.45 25.63 18.72
C ALA A 86 -10.34 26.68 17.59
N ARG A 87 -9.20 26.72 16.88
CA ARG A 87 -8.99 27.63 15.74
C ARG A 87 -9.94 27.38 14.56
N LEU A 88 -10.31 26.12 14.31
CA LEU A 88 -11.30 25.77 13.28
C LEU A 88 -12.70 26.24 13.69
N ARG A 89 -13.09 26.07 14.95
CA ARG A 89 -14.36 26.61 15.50
C ARG A 89 -14.43 28.12 15.43
N GLU A 90 -13.37 28.83 15.79
CA GLU A 90 -13.31 30.31 15.72
C GLU A 90 -13.41 30.85 14.28
N ARG A 91 -12.92 30.09 13.30
CA ARG A 91 -13.02 30.43 11.87
C ARG A 91 -14.36 30.02 11.23
N GLY A 92 -15.30 29.47 12.00
CA GLY A 92 -16.55 28.92 11.47
C GLY A 92 -16.35 27.75 10.50
N ALA A 93 -15.15 27.17 10.48
CA ALA A 93 -14.80 26.06 9.61
C ALA A 93 -15.09 24.75 10.34
N SER A 94 -16.02 23.96 9.82
CA SER A 94 -16.14 22.55 10.23
C SER A 94 -14.86 21.81 9.83
N LEU A 95 -14.43 20.84 10.65
CA LEU A 95 -13.50 19.82 10.17
C LEU A 95 -14.03 19.28 8.84
N PRO A 96 -13.17 18.96 7.86
CA PRO A 96 -13.60 18.11 6.76
C PRO A 96 -14.04 16.81 7.42
N VAL A 97 -15.36 16.64 7.56
CA VAL A 97 -15.97 15.38 7.89
C VAL A 97 -15.56 14.51 6.72
N HIS A 98 -14.65 13.56 6.94
CA HIS A 98 -14.56 12.44 6.03
C HIS A 98 -15.94 11.81 6.12
N GLU A 99 -16.81 12.11 5.16
CA GLU A 99 -18.10 11.45 5.03
C GLU A 99 -17.83 9.96 5.16
N GLU A 100 -18.34 9.38 6.24
CA GLU A 100 -18.39 7.95 6.42
C GLU A 100 -19.17 7.41 5.23
N ILE A 101 -18.45 6.91 4.22
CA ILE A 101 -19.04 6.07 3.18
C ILE A 101 -19.50 4.80 3.90
N THR A 102 -20.75 4.84 4.33
CA THR A 102 -21.50 3.73 4.93
C THR A 102 -22.21 3.02 3.77
N PRO A 103 -22.28 1.67 3.76
CA PRO A 103 -22.37 0.84 2.55
C PRO A 103 -23.64 0.97 1.72
#